data_AF-A0A9X4J2B9-F1
#
_entry.id   AF-A0A9X4J2B9-F1
#
_cell.length_a   1.000
_cell.length_b   1.000
_cell.length_c   1.000
_cell.angle_alpha   90.00
_cell.angle_beta   90.00
_cell.angle_gamma   90.00
#
_symmetry.space_group_name_H-M   'P 1'
#
loop_
_entity.id
_entity.type
_entity.pdbx_description
1 polymer ?
#
loop_
_entity_poly.entity_id
_entity_poly.type
_entity_poly.pdbx_seq_one_letter_code
_entity_poly.pdbx_strand_id
1 'polypeptide(L)'
;MEVFILVLQVIILLAIGCLVLFRKLLFSYSSEKGKNLATKEDIGQITDKIELVKLDYAKQLESAKADLSIQLNNHGYRYEKEYEVLAELTNNLVDLRNTVLQLRPQFDFVDPTKDKEEIKKERLGNYFEARRVLFFTREKKRPFYPDEIYRKRVINTAF
;
A
#
# COMPACT_ATOMS: atom_id res chain seq x y z
N MET A 1 -99.36 2.34 12.17
CA MET A 1 -98.61 1.86 10.99
C MET A 1 -97.56 2.88 10.56
N GLU A 2 -97.91 4.14 10.28
CA GLU A 2 -96.96 5.16 9.80
C GLU A 2 -95.84 5.54 10.79
N VAL A 3 -96.16 5.73 12.08
CA VAL A 3 -95.15 6.09 13.11
C VAL A 3 -94.06 5.02 13.24
N PHE A 4 -94.44 3.74 13.11
CA PHE A 4 -93.51 2.61 13.21
C PHE A 4 -92.55 2.58 12.01
N ILE A 5 -93.06 2.88 10.81
CA ILE A 5 -92.26 2.99 9.59
C ILE A 5 -91.27 4.15 9.68
N LEU A 6 -91.69 5.30 10.22
CA LEU A 6 -90.81 6.46 10.43
C LEU A 6 -89.66 6.17 11.40
N VAL A 7 -89.94 5.52 12.54
CA VAL A 7 -88.88 5.14 13.51
C VAL A 7 -87.87 4.18 12.88
N LEU A 8 -88.34 3.19 12.11
CA LEU A 8 -87.48 2.24 11.43
C LEU A 8 -86.57 2.93 10.38
N GLN A 9 -87.09 3.91 9.63
CA GLN A 9 -86.29 4.69 8.67
C GLN A 9 -85.20 5.52 9.35
N VAL A 10 -85.49 6.14 10.49
CA VAL A 10 -84.49 6.92 11.26
C VAL A 10 -83.37 6.03 11.77
N ILE A 11 -83.70 4.82 12.26
CA ILE A 11 -82.70 3.84 12.71
C ILE A 11 -81.82 3.39 11.55
N ILE A 12 -82.40 3.13 10.37
CA ILE A 12 -81.64 2.75 9.17
C ILE A 12 -80.70 3.89 8.74
N LEU A 13 -81.15 5.14 8.76
CA LEU A 13 -80.32 6.30 8.45
C LEU A 13 -79.14 6.46 9.42
N LEU A 14 -79.40 6.29 10.72
CA LEU A 14 -78.35 6.30 11.75
C LEU A 14 -77.37 5.13 11.57
N ALA A 15 -77.87 3.93 11.25
CA ALA A 15 -77.03 2.77 11.00
C ALA A 15 -76.12 2.98 9.78
N ILE A 16 -76.66 3.51 8.67
CA ILE A 16 -75.89 3.84 7.46
C ILE A 16 -74.83 4.92 7.78
N GLY A 17 -75.22 5.97 8.52
CA GLY A 17 -74.30 7.03 8.96
C GLY A 17 -73.14 6.49 9.79
N CYS A 18 -73.42 5.63 10.78
CA CYS A 18 -72.41 4.93 11.56
C CYS A 18 -71.50 4.05 10.70
N LEU A 19 -72.06 3.33 9.72
CA LEU A 19 -71.30 2.42 8.85
C LEU A 19 -70.32 3.20 7.95
N VAL A 20 -70.74 4.35 7.43
CA VAL A 20 -69.87 5.24 6.63
C VAL A 20 -68.74 5.84 7.47
N LEU A 21 -69.03 6.30 8.69
CA LEU A 21 -68.02 6.84 9.61
C LEU A 21 -67.01 5.77 10.04
N PHE A 22 -67.49 4.57 10.37
CA PHE A 22 -66.64 3.45 10.76
C PHE A 22 -65.71 3.03 9.62
N ARG A 23 -66.22 2.99 8.37
CA ARG A 23 -65.41 2.69 7.19
C ARG A 23 -64.32 3.74 6.95
N LYS A 24 -64.62 5.04 7.13
CA LYS A 24 -63.62 6.11 7.03
C LYS A 24 -62.52 5.98 8.09
N LEU A 25 -62.90 5.73 9.34
CA LEU A 25 -61.96 5.61 10.45
C LEU A 25 -61.02 4.40 10.29
N LEU A 26 -61.58 3.24 9.92
CA LEU A 26 -60.80 2.03 9.65
C LEU A 26 -59.82 2.22 8.48
N PHE A 27 -60.28 2.85 7.39
CA PHE A 27 -59.43 3.08 6.22
C PHE A 27 -58.29 4.07 6.53
N SER A 28 -58.57 5.14 7.27
CA SER A 28 -57.56 6.11 7.70
C SER A 28 -56.50 5.46 8.59
N TYR A 29 -56.93 4.70 9.61
CA TYR A 29 -56.02 3.99 10.51
C TYR A 29 -55.17 2.96 9.76
N SER A 30 -55.76 2.17 8.86
CA SER A 30 -55.01 1.19 8.06
C SER A 30 -53.99 1.85 7.11
N SER A 31 -54.32 3.02 6.57
CA SER A 31 -53.42 3.78 5.70
C SER A 31 -52.22 4.32 6.48
N GLU A 32 -52.44 4.94 7.63
CA GLU A 32 -51.35 5.41 8.51
C GLU A 32 -50.50 4.26 9.05
N LYS A 33 -51.13 3.15 9.45
CA LYS A 33 -50.42 1.95 9.89
C LYS A 33 -49.57 1.36 8.77
N GLY A 34 -50.08 1.33 7.54
CA GLY A 34 -49.33 0.89 6.37
C GLY A 34 -48.12 1.78 6.07
N LYS A 35 -48.28 3.10 6.15
CA LYS A 35 -47.18 4.07 5.99
C LYS A 35 -46.10 3.88 7.06
N ASN A 36 -46.49 3.74 8.33
CA ASN A 36 -45.53 3.56 9.42
C ASN A 36 -44.76 2.23 9.30
N LEU A 37 -45.43 1.17 8.82
CA LEU A 37 -44.78 -0.10 8.58
C LEU A 37 -43.76 0.00 7.43
N ALA A 38 -44.16 0.60 6.30
CA ALA A 38 -43.27 0.82 5.16
C ALA A 38 -42.03 1.65 5.56
N THR A 39 -42.21 2.75 6.29
CA THR A 39 -41.09 3.57 6.79
C THR A 39 -40.16 2.77 7.70
N LYS A 40 -40.69 1.88 8.54
CA LYS A 40 -39.87 1.05 9.44
C LYS A 40 -39.05 0.03 8.65
N GLU A 41 -39.63 -0.56 7.60
CA GLU A 41 -38.94 -1.47 6.69
C GLU A 41 -37.84 -0.74 5.90
N ASP A 42 -38.13 0.45 5.38
CA ASP A 42 -37.14 1.28 4.68
C ASP A 42 -35.94 1.64 5.57
N ILE A 43 -36.19 2.01 6.83
CA ILE A 43 -35.12 2.30 7.81
C ILE A 43 -34.28 1.05 8.06
N GLY A 44 -34.90 -0.13 8.17
CA GLY A 44 -34.19 -1.40 8.31
C GLY A 44 -33.27 -1.65 7.13
N GLN A 45 -33.81 -1.58 5.90
CA GLN A 45 -33.02 -1.77 4.68
C GLN A 45 -31.87 -0.77 4.53
N ILE A 46 -32.08 0.50 4.90
CA ILE A 46 -31.04 1.53 4.90
C ILE A 46 -29.95 1.17 5.91
N THR A 47 -30.33 0.71 7.11
CA THR A 47 -29.39 0.34 8.17
C THR A 47 -28.52 -0.85 7.72
N ASP A 48 -29.14 -1.89 7.16
CA ASP A 48 -28.42 -3.05 6.64
C ASP A 48 -27.43 -2.65 5.53
N LYS A 49 -27.85 -1.76 4.62
CA LYS A 49 -26.95 -1.23 3.58
C LYS A 49 -25.78 -0.44 4.19
N ILE A 50 -26.01 0.36 5.22
CA ILE A 50 -24.96 1.10 5.91
C ILE A 50 -23.97 0.15 6.58
N GLU A 51 -24.47 -0.91 7.23
CA GLU A 51 -23.60 -1.92 7.86
C GLU A 51 -22.76 -2.66 6.81
N LEU A 52 -23.35 -3.08 5.70
CA LEU A 52 -22.62 -3.69 4.58
C LEU A 52 -21.54 -2.77 4.03
N VAL A 53 -21.86 -1.49 3.82
CA VAL A 53 -20.90 -0.49 3.34
C VAL A 53 -19.78 -0.29 4.36
N LYS A 54 -20.08 -0.21 5.66
CA LYS A 54 -19.06 -0.12 6.71
C LYS A 54 -18.14 -1.33 6.75
N LEU A 55 -18.70 -2.54 6.61
CA LEU A 55 -17.93 -3.77 6.55
C LEU A 55 -17.02 -3.81 5.32
N ASP A 56 -17.52 -3.38 4.17
CA ASP A 56 -16.74 -3.30 2.95
C ASP A 56 -15.61 -2.28 3.07
N TYR A 57 -15.88 -1.08 3.60
CA TYR A 57 -14.84 -0.08 3.89
C TYR A 57 -13.79 -0.60 4.87
N ALA A 58 -14.20 -1.27 5.95
CA ALA A 58 -13.27 -1.85 6.92
C ALA A 58 -12.36 -2.91 6.26
N LYS A 59 -12.94 -3.75 5.39
CA LYS A 59 -12.19 -4.76 4.64
C LYS A 59 -11.21 -4.12 3.65
N GLN A 60 -11.65 -3.12 2.89
CA GLN A 60 -10.79 -2.40 1.95
C GLN A 60 -9.66 -1.67 2.68
N LEU A 61 -9.93 -1.06 3.83
CA LEU A 61 -8.93 -0.38 4.65
C LEU A 61 -7.87 -1.35 5.17
N GLU A 62 -8.28 -2.49 5.72
CA GLU A 62 -7.34 -3.50 6.19
C GLU A 62 -6.51 -4.09 5.04
N SER A 63 -7.11 -4.33 3.87
CA SER A 63 -6.38 -4.77 2.68
C SER A 63 -5.34 -3.74 2.25
N ALA A 64 -5.73 -2.47 2.11
CA ALA A 64 -4.82 -1.40 1.70
C ALA A 64 -3.68 -1.20 2.71
N LYS A 65 -3.97 -1.32 4.01
CA LYS A 65 -2.95 -1.24 5.07
C LYS A 65 -1.99 -2.43 5.01
N ALA A 66 -2.49 -3.63 4.76
CA ALA A 66 -1.65 -4.82 4.58
C ALA A 66 -0.74 -4.68 3.36
N ASP A 67 -1.29 -4.25 2.22
CA ASP A 67 -0.52 -4.02 0.99
C ASP A 67 0.58 -2.97 1.18
N LEU A 68 0.25 -1.85 1.84
CA LEU A 68 1.23 -0.81 2.15
C LEU A 68 2.32 -1.31 3.09
N SER A 69 1.95 -2.10 4.11
CA SER A 69 2.91 -2.71 5.04
C SER A 69 3.88 -3.66 4.32
N ILE A 70 3.37 -4.49 3.40
CA ILE A 70 4.18 -5.39 2.58
C ILE A 70 5.13 -4.58 1.69
N GLN A 71 4.64 -3.53 1.02
CA GLN A 71 5.48 -2.66 0.19
C GLN A 71 6.58 -2.00 1.01
N LEU A 72 6.26 -1.39 2.15
CA LEU A 72 7.24 -0.76 3.03
C LEU A 72 8.31 -1.74 3.52
N ASN A 73 7.89 -2.94 3.94
CA ASN A 73 8.82 -3.95 4.41
C ASN A 73 9.74 -4.44 3.28
N ASN A 74 9.19 -4.69 2.09
CA ASN A 74 9.96 -5.09 0.91
C ASN A 74 10.96 -4.00 0.48
N HIS A 75 10.52 -2.74 0.44
CA HIS A 75 11.39 -1.61 0.12
C HIS A 75 12.48 -1.42 1.17
N GLY A 76 12.13 -1.46 2.46
CA GLY A 76 13.08 -1.33 3.57
C GLY A 76 14.17 -2.41 3.52
N TYR A 77 13.76 -3.68 3.42
CA TYR A 77 14.70 -4.80 3.32
C TYR A 77 15.60 -4.69 2.09
N ARG A 78 15.03 -4.27 0.95
CA ARG A 78 15.81 -4.10 -0.29
C ARG A 78 16.85 -3.00 -0.14
N TYR A 79 16.47 -1.83 0.39
CA TYR A 79 17.40 -0.73 0.58
C TYR A 79 18.50 -1.04 1.60
N GLU A 80 18.18 -1.76 2.67
CA GLU A 80 19.18 -2.21 3.64
C GLU A 80 20.25 -3.08 2.97
N LYS A 81 19.82 -4.04 2.16
CA LYS A 81 20.74 -4.90 1.40
C LYS A 81 21.53 -4.17 0.35
N GLU A 82 20.92 -3.22 -0.37
CA GLU A 82 21.64 -2.37 -1.32
C GLU A 82 22.70 -1.52 -0.61
N TYR A 83 22.36 -0.93 0.53
CA TYR A 83 23.27 -0.10 1.32
C TYR A 83 24.46 -0.91 1.86
N GLU A 84 24.21 -2.14 2.33
CA GLU A 84 25.25 -3.07 2.77
C GLU A 84 26.29 -3.34 1.66
N VAL A 85 25.81 -3.63 0.44
CA VAL A 85 26.69 -3.85 -0.73
C VAL A 85 27.45 -2.58 -1.10
N LEU A 86 26.81 -1.41 -1.08
CA LEU A 86 27.45 -0.13 -1.39
C LEU A 86 28.53 0.24 -0.36
N ALA A 87 28.28 -0.01 0.92
CA ALA A 87 29.26 0.22 1.98
C ALA A 87 30.52 -0.64 1.77
N GLU A 88 30.34 -1.92 1.47
CA GLU A 88 31.45 -2.84 1.19
C GLU A 88 32.24 -2.46 -0.08
N LEU A 89 31.54 -2.09 -1.15
CA LEU A 89 32.20 -1.62 -2.38
C LEU A 89 33.00 -0.33 -2.13
N THR A 90 32.48 0.56 -1.29
CA THR A 90 33.16 1.80 -0.92
C THR A 90 34.45 1.51 -0.16
N ASN A 91 34.43 0.56 0.79
CA ASN A 91 35.64 0.13 1.50
C ASN A 91 36.69 -0.43 0.53
N ASN A 92 36.29 -1.36 -0.35
CA ASN A 92 37.20 -1.93 -1.36
C ASN A 92 37.77 -0.86 -2.31
N LEU A 93 36.99 0.18 -2.61
CA LEU A 93 37.43 1.29 -3.46
C LEU A 93 38.44 2.19 -2.75
N VAL A 94 38.29 2.40 -1.44
CA VAL A 94 39.29 3.09 -0.62
C VAL A 94 40.60 2.30 -0.58
N ASP A 95 40.55 0.98 -0.42
CA ASP A 95 41.74 0.12 -0.44
C ASP A 95 42.44 0.15 -1.79
N LEU A 96 41.66 0.08 -2.88
CA LEU A 96 42.20 0.26 -4.22
C LEU A 96 42.86 1.63 -4.40
N ARG A 97 42.21 2.71 -3.94
CA ARG A 97 42.79 4.05 -4.00
C ARG A 97 44.12 4.11 -3.26
N ASN A 98 44.19 3.53 -2.06
CA ASN A 98 45.40 3.52 -1.24
C ASN A 98 46.56 2.76 -1.94
N THR A 99 46.28 1.60 -2.53
CA THR A 99 47.30 0.84 -3.29
C THR A 99 47.72 1.55 -4.57
N VAL A 100 46.82 2.28 -5.25
CA VAL A 100 47.17 3.13 -6.40
C VAL A 100 48.11 4.26 -5.98
N LEU A 101 47.86 4.90 -4.83
CA LEU A 101 48.74 5.95 -4.31
C LEU A 101 50.14 5.41 -3.96
N GLN A 102 50.25 4.13 -3.56
CA GLN A 102 51.53 3.48 -3.32
C GLN A 102 52.33 3.20 -4.60
N LEU A 103 51.70 3.13 -5.78
CA LEU A 103 52.42 2.93 -7.04
C LEU A 103 53.29 4.14 -7.42
N ARG A 104 52.86 5.35 -7.03
CA ARG A 104 53.60 6.60 -7.24
C ARG A 104 53.48 7.49 -5.99
N PRO A 105 54.23 7.16 -4.92
CA PRO A 105 54.20 7.95 -3.70
C PRO A 105 54.91 9.27 -3.92
N GLN A 106 54.36 10.36 -3.38
CA GLN A 106 55.02 11.66 -3.40
C GLN A 106 56.17 11.72 -2.38
N PHE A 107 56.01 11.05 -1.25
CA PHE A 107 57.03 10.81 -0.23
C PHE A 107 57.09 9.32 0.05
N ASP A 108 58.27 8.72 -0.11
CA ASP A 108 58.45 7.28 -0.03
C ASP A 108 59.41 6.90 1.12
N PHE A 109 58.90 6.12 2.07
CA PHE A 109 59.71 5.53 3.14
C PHE A 109 59.92 4.06 2.81
N VAL A 110 61.14 3.75 2.38
CA VAL A 110 61.50 2.44 1.87
C VAL A 110 62.53 1.81 2.80
N ASP A 111 62.38 0.51 3.05
CA ASP A 111 63.40 -0.27 3.74
C ASP A 111 64.71 -0.24 2.93
N PRO A 112 65.84 0.22 3.51
CA PRO A 112 67.12 0.27 2.81
C PRO A 112 67.62 -1.09 2.31
N THR A 113 67.07 -2.19 2.84
CA THR A 113 67.50 -3.57 2.53
C THR A 113 66.84 -4.16 1.30
N LYS A 114 65.71 -3.61 0.83
CA LYS A 114 64.95 -4.16 -0.32
C LYS A 114 65.41 -3.56 -1.65
N ASP A 115 65.47 -4.41 -2.68
CA ASP A 115 65.74 -3.94 -4.04
C ASP A 115 64.53 -3.20 -4.65
N LYS A 116 64.81 -2.24 -5.54
CA LYS A 116 63.79 -1.41 -6.19
C LYS A 116 62.81 -2.22 -7.03
N GLU A 117 63.26 -3.26 -7.72
CA GLU A 117 62.37 -4.10 -8.52
C GLU A 117 61.50 -5.00 -7.63
N GLU A 118 62.02 -5.45 -6.49
CA GLU A 118 61.26 -6.19 -5.49
C GLU A 118 60.10 -5.35 -4.92
N ILE A 119 60.40 -4.11 -4.52
CA ILE A 119 59.39 -3.16 -4.02
C ILE A 119 58.32 -2.85 -5.07
N LYS A 120 58.74 -2.65 -6.32
CA LYS A 120 57.83 -2.38 -7.43
C LYS A 120 56.90 -3.56 -7.69
N LYS A 121 57.43 -4.79 -7.66
CA LYS A 121 56.65 -6.02 -7.83
C LYS A 121 55.65 -6.21 -6.69
N GLU A 122 56.07 -5.95 -5.46
CA GLU A 122 55.21 -6.01 -4.27
C GLU A 122 54.03 -5.02 -4.39
N ARG A 123 54.31 -3.75 -4.70
CA ARG A 123 53.29 -2.71 -4.89
C ARG A 123 52.31 -3.03 -6.02
N LEU A 124 52.84 -3.52 -7.15
CA LEU A 124 52.01 -3.92 -8.28
C LEU A 124 51.11 -5.12 -7.92
N GLY A 125 51.64 -6.09 -7.17
CA GLY A 125 50.87 -7.21 -6.63
C GLY A 125 49.71 -6.74 -5.74
N ASN A 126 49.99 -5.85 -4.79
CA ASN A 126 48.98 -5.30 -3.89
C ASN A 126 47.88 -4.55 -4.65
N TYR A 127 48.24 -3.75 -5.65
CA TYR A 127 47.27 -3.10 -6.54
C TYR A 127 46.41 -4.10 -7.30
N PHE A 128 47.02 -5.13 -7.88
CA PHE A 128 46.29 -6.16 -8.64
C PHE A 128 45.28 -6.89 -7.77
N GLU A 129 45.68 -7.28 -6.55
CA GLU A 129 44.78 -7.95 -5.60
C GLU A 129 43.65 -7.03 -5.14
N ALA A 130 43.93 -5.78 -4.77
CA ALA A 130 42.89 -4.82 -4.38
C ALA A 130 41.89 -4.57 -5.53
N ARG A 131 42.38 -4.42 -6.76
CA ARG A 131 41.54 -4.26 -7.95
C ARG A 131 40.69 -5.50 -8.21
N ARG A 132 41.29 -6.69 -8.05
CA ARG A 132 40.64 -7.99 -8.23
C ARG A 132 39.49 -8.16 -7.23
N VAL A 133 39.74 -7.88 -5.96
CA VAL A 133 38.72 -7.93 -4.90
C VAL A 133 37.55 -7.02 -5.24
N LEU A 134 37.80 -5.74 -5.57
CA LEU A 134 36.73 -4.82 -5.95
C LEU A 134 35.91 -5.33 -7.15
N PHE A 135 36.59 -5.82 -8.19
CA PHE A 135 35.92 -6.35 -9.38
C PHE A 135 35.03 -7.55 -9.05
N PHE A 136 35.54 -8.54 -8.32
CA PHE A 136 34.77 -9.73 -7.96
C PHE A 136 33.64 -9.42 -6.99
N THR A 137 33.84 -8.53 -6.01
CA THR A 137 32.77 -8.11 -5.10
C THR A 137 31.64 -7.44 -5.88
N ARG A 138 31.98 -6.55 -6.83
CA ARG A 138 31.00 -5.91 -7.71
C ARG A 138 30.25 -6.92 -8.57
N GLU A 139 30.94 -7.87 -9.20
CA GLU A 139 30.28 -8.84 -10.09
C GLU A 139 29.48 -9.90 -9.35
N LYS A 140 29.91 -10.30 -8.15
CA LYS A 140 29.15 -11.25 -7.31
C LYS A 140 27.91 -10.63 -6.69
N LYS A 141 28.02 -9.38 -6.22
CA LYS A 141 26.96 -8.71 -5.46
C LYS A 141 26.13 -7.73 -6.27
N ARG A 142 26.50 -7.48 -7.55
CA ARG A 142 25.92 -6.52 -8.52
C ARG A 142 24.85 -5.62 -7.90
N PRO A 143 25.22 -4.37 -7.52
CA PRO A 143 24.25 -3.41 -7.00
C PRO A 143 23.04 -3.36 -7.93
N PHE A 144 21.84 -3.56 -7.37
CA PHE A 144 20.61 -3.58 -8.13
C PHE A 144 20.29 -2.15 -8.56
N TYR A 145 20.69 -1.78 -9.77
CA TYR A 145 20.22 -0.52 -10.36
C TYR A 145 18.85 -0.75 -10.98
N PRO A 146 17.87 0.13 -10.75
CA PRO A 146 16.64 0.16 -11.53
C PRO A 146 16.94 0.10 -13.04
N ASP A 147 16.14 -0.66 -13.81
CA ASP A 147 16.35 -0.87 -15.26
C ASP A 147 16.47 0.43 -16.05
N GLU A 148 15.87 1.52 -15.56
CA GLU A 148 16.00 2.86 -16.14
C GLU A 148 17.45 3.38 -16.16
N ILE A 149 18.23 3.09 -15.12
CA ILE A 149 19.63 3.51 -15.01
C ILE A 149 20.50 2.69 -15.98
N TYR A 150 20.22 1.39 -16.12
CA TYR A 150 20.91 0.54 -17.09
C TYR A 150 20.62 0.97 -18.53
N ARG A 151 19.35 1.25 -18.87
CA ARG A 151 18.94 1.72 -20.20
C ARG A 151 19.62 3.03 -20.59
N LYS A 152 19.81 3.97 -19.65
CA LYS A 152 20.54 5.23 -19.92
C LYS A 152 22.03 5.04 -20.19
N ARG A 153 22.69 4.05 -19.59
CA ARG A 153 24.12 3.78 -19.83
C ARG A 153 24.38 3.13 -21.19
N VAL A 154 23.54 2.19 -21.62
CA VAL A 154 23.73 1.50 -22.92
C VAL A 154 23.63 2.46 -24.10
N ILE A 155 22.79 3.51 -24.01
CA ILE A 155 22.65 4.53 -25.06
C ILE A 155 23.90 5.43 -25.17
N ASN A 156 24.60 5.69 -24.06
CA ASN A 156 25.76 6.60 -24.04
C ASN A 156 27.11 5.92 -24.29
N THR A 157 27.18 4.58 -24.33
CA THR A 157 28.41 3.83 -24.66
C THR A 157 28.45 3.35 -26.11
N ALA A 158 27.51 3.80 -26.96
CA ALA A 158 27.43 3.45 -28.38
C ALA A 158 28.07 4.48 -29.33
N PHE A 159 28.95 5.36 -28.82
CA PHE A 159 29.73 6.31 -29.61
C PHE A 159 31.22 6.14 -29.36
#